data_AF-A0A5E4IPI0-F1
#
_entry.id   AF-A0A5E4IPI0-F1
#
_cell.length_a   1.000
_cell.length_b   1.000
_cell.length_c   1.000
_cell.angle_alpha   90.00
_cell.angle_beta   90.00
_cell.angle_gamma   90.00
#
_symmetry.space_group_name_H-M   'P 1'
#
loop_
_entity.id
_entity.type
_entity.pdbx_description
1 polymer ?
#
loop_
_entity_poly.entity_id
_entity_poly.type
_entity_poly.pdbx_seq_one_letter_code
_entity_poly.pdbx_strand_id
1 'polypeptide(L)'
;MNKIAVLVILVLLVAGAVYLIASPKAGLKSEEDAKTFMTEYLKGKFPDADEVGVFSIEKKGTNYQIKARVSYGLTTECPRRYHFLTTYPETGITSEAFVLPPRETIVGEDCKICQGKPQCLISYEEEAIVASHIMPGSERINQFIAAYSDASASANFRDDYNGLKNVWLVRWNSKEASMPVTAVISKDSGQILSVE
;
A
#
# COMPACT_ATOMS: atom_id res chain seq x y z
N MET A 1 -50.56 28.65 -32.86
CA MET A 1 -49.47 28.35 -31.92
C MET A 1 -48.35 29.35 -32.16
N ASN A 2 -47.91 30.09 -31.13
CA ASN A 2 -46.94 31.18 -31.31
C ASN A 2 -45.59 30.58 -31.74
N LYS A 3 -45.00 31.03 -32.85
CA LYS A 3 -43.74 30.46 -33.41
C LYS A 3 -42.61 30.47 -32.37
N ILE A 4 -42.62 31.48 -31.50
CA ILE A 4 -41.70 31.63 -30.38
C ILE A 4 -41.87 30.50 -29.36
N ALA A 5 -43.12 30.14 -29.03
CA ALA A 5 -43.40 29.04 -28.09
C ALA A 5 -42.93 27.69 -28.63
N VAL A 6 -43.09 27.46 -29.94
CA VAL A 6 -42.58 26.24 -30.61
C VAL A 6 -41.06 26.16 -30.53
N LEU A 7 -40.37 27.28 -30.76
CA LEU A 7 -38.90 27.33 -30.73
C LEU A 7 -38.34 27.08 -29.32
N VAL A 8 -38.97 27.66 -28.29
CA VAL A 8 -38.57 27.48 -26.88
C VAL A 8 -38.74 26.03 -26.45
N ILE A 9 -39.85 25.38 -26.82
CA ILE A 9 -40.08 23.95 -26.51
C ILE A 9 -39.03 23.07 -27.17
N LEU A 10 -38.64 23.39 -28.41
CA LEU A 10 -37.63 22.62 -29.16
C LEU A 10 -36.24 22.74 -28.52
N VAL A 11 -35.86 23.94 -28.07
CA VAL A 11 -34.59 24.16 -27.35
C VAL A 11 -34.57 23.42 -26.01
N LEU A 12 -35.67 23.44 -25.25
CA LEU A 12 -35.77 22.69 -23.98
C LEU A 12 -35.69 21.18 -24.19
N LEU A 13 -36.29 20.65 -25.26
CA LEU A 13 -36.20 19.23 -25.59
C LEU A 13 -34.77 18.82 -25.96
N VAL A 14 -34.07 19.63 -26.77
CA VAL A 14 -32.67 19.36 -27.13
C VAL A 14 -31.77 19.46 -25.91
N ALA A 15 -31.93 20.49 -25.07
CA ALA A 15 -31.17 20.63 -23.83
C ALA A 15 -31.43 19.46 -22.86
N GLY A 16 -32.69 19.01 -22.73
CA GLY A 16 -33.06 17.85 -21.94
C GLY A 16 -32.46 16.54 -22.47
N ALA A 17 -32.47 16.34 -23.79
CA ALA A 17 -31.85 15.17 -24.41
C ALA A 17 -30.33 15.16 -24.23
N VAL A 18 -29.67 16.31 -24.43
CA VAL A 18 -28.23 16.46 -24.18
C VAL A 18 -27.91 16.21 -22.71
N TYR A 19 -28.71 16.75 -21.78
CA TYR A 19 -28.56 16.49 -20.34
C TYR A 19 -28.71 15.01 -20.00
N LEU A 20 -29.67 14.29 -20.59
CA LEU A 20 -29.86 12.85 -20.35
C LEU A 20 -28.74 12.00 -20.95
N ILE A 21 -28.14 12.42 -22.07
CA ILE A 21 -27.00 11.73 -22.70
C ILE A 21 -25.69 12.04 -21.95
N ALA A 22 -25.52 13.28 -21.49
CA ALA A 22 -24.33 13.74 -20.77
C ALA A 22 -24.38 13.45 -19.27
N SER A 23 -25.56 13.15 -18.71
CA SER A 23 -25.67 12.66 -17.34
C SER A 23 -24.89 11.36 -17.25
N PRO A 24 -23.89 11.26 -16.36
CA PRO A 24 -23.18 10.01 -16.19
C PRO A 24 -24.22 8.96 -15.81
N LYS A 25 -24.43 7.97 -16.70
CA LYS A 25 -25.18 6.79 -16.33
C LYS A 25 -24.54 6.29 -15.04
N ALA A 26 -25.33 6.13 -13.98
CA ALA A 26 -24.95 5.37 -12.80
C ALA A 26 -24.78 3.91 -13.24
N GLY A 27 -23.74 3.65 -14.02
CA GLY A 27 -23.33 2.33 -14.47
C GLY A 27 -22.62 1.63 -13.34
N LEU A 28 -22.59 0.30 -13.43
CA LEU A 28 -21.77 -0.52 -12.54
C LEU A 28 -20.32 0.00 -12.62
N LYS A 29 -19.76 0.34 -11.47
CA LYS A 29 -18.36 0.70 -11.31
C LYS A 29 -17.51 -0.53 -11.54
N SER A 30 -16.42 -0.33 -12.27
CA SER A 30 -15.43 -1.35 -12.56
C SER A 30 -14.49 -1.57 -11.36
N GLU A 31 -13.68 -2.62 -11.45
CA GLU A 31 -12.58 -2.86 -10.52
C GLU A 31 -11.59 -1.68 -10.50
N GLU A 32 -11.31 -1.09 -11.65
CA GLU A 32 -10.39 0.06 -11.77
C GLU A 32 -10.96 1.32 -11.11
N ASP A 33 -12.28 1.53 -11.20
CA ASP A 33 -12.94 2.60 -10.46
C ASP A 33 -12.79 2.41 -8.95
N ALA A 34 -12.98 1.17 -8.48
CA ALA A 34 -12.87 0.82 -7.07
C ALA A 34 -11.42 1.02 -6.55
N LYS A 35 -10.43 0.62 -7.37
CA LYS A 35 -9.00 0.82 -7.11
C LYS A 35 -8.64 2.30 -7.02
N THR A 36 -9.08 3.08 -8.00
CA THR A 36 -8.81 4.53 -8.09
C THR A 36 -9.41 5.25 -6.91
N PHE A 37 -10.70 5.01 -6.63
CA PHE A 37 -11.40 5.58 -5.47
C PHE A 37 -10.65 5.28 -4.17
N MET A 38 -10.30 4.01 -3.92
CA MET A 38 -9.62 3.64 -2.67
C MET A 38 -8.25 4.31 -2.56
N THR A 39 -7.49 4.33 -3.64
CA THR A 39 -6.15 4.93 -3.66
C THR A 39 -6.22 6.43 -3.37
N GLU A 40 -7.13 7.15 -4.03
CA GLU A 40 -7.32 8.59 -3.83
C GLU A 40 -7.84 8.90 -2.42
N TYR A 41 -8.81 8.12 -1.93
CA TYR A 41 -9.36 8.27 -0.58
C TYR A 41 -8.26 8.08 0.48
N LEU A 42 -7.45 7.04 0.35
CA LEU A 42 -6.36 6.77 1.28
C LEU A 42 -5.27 7.84 1.20
N LYS A 43 -4.90 8.33 -0.01
CA LYS A 43 -3.96 9.45 -0.16
C LYS A 43 -4.48 10.73 0.50
N GLY A 44 -5.77 11.02 0.39
CA GLY A 44 -6.38 12.16 1.06
C GLY A 44 -6.41 12.02 2.58
N LYS A 45 -6.62 10.79 3.08
CA LYS A 45 -6.68 10.50 4.53
C LYS A 45 -5.29 10.36 5.19
N PHE A 46 -4.29 9.97 4.43
CA PHE A 46 -2.93 9.69 4.89
C PHE A 46 -1.91 10.42 4.00
N PRO A 47 -1.89 11.77 4.04
CA PRO A 47 -1.06 12.58 3.13
C PRO A 47 0.45 12.39 3.37
N ASP A 48 0.84 12.02 4.58
CA ASP A 48 2.25 11.85 4.98
C ASP A 48 2.76 10.40 4.82
N ALA A 49 1.96 9.52 4.20
CA ALA A 49 2.38 8.14 3.95
C ALA A 49 3.39 8.09 2.80
N ASP A 50 4.46 7.32 2.97
CA ASP A 50 5.44 7.08 1.90
C ASP A 50 4.83 6.27 0.77
N GLU A 51 3.96 5.32 1.13
CA GLU A 51 3.23 4.54 0.16
C GLU A 51 1.77 4.31 0.55
N VAL A 52 0.90 4.46 -0.43
CA VAL A 52 -0.50 4.08 -0.39
C VAL A 52 -0.80 3.24 -1.63
N GLY A 53 -1.37 2.06 -1.44
CA GLY A 53 -1.65 1.18 -2.57
C GLY A 53 -2.74 0.15 -2.30
N VAL A 54 -3.46 -0.22 -3.35
CA VAL A 54 -4.36 -1.38 -3.35
C VAL A 54 -3.59 -2.57 -3.89
N PHE A 55 -3.47 -3.62 -3.09
CA PHE A 55 -2.67 -4.81 -3.46
C PHE A 55 -3.53 -6.03 -3.81
N SER A 56 -4.84 -6.00 -3.52
CA SER A 56 -5.77 -7.05 -3.95
C SER A 56 -7.19 -6.49 -4.05
N ILE A 57 -7.87 -6.87 -5.13
CA ILE A 57 -9.30 -6.64 -5.32
C ILE A 57 -9.92 -7.98 -5.74
N GLU A 58 -10.98 -8.39 -5.05
CA GLU A 58 -11.70 -9.63 -5.31
C GLU A 58 -13.19 -9.32 -5.47
N LYS A 59 -13.80 -9.68 -6.60
CA LYS A 59 -15.25 -9.55 -6.77
C LYS A 59 -15.99 -10.61 -5.95
N LYS A 60 -16.88 -10.17 -5.05
CA LYS A 60 -17.74 -10.99 -4.19
C LYS A 60 -19.20 -10.56 -4.37
N GLY A 61 -19.92 -11.28 -5.22
CA GLY A 61 -21.30 -10.95 -5.59
C GLY A 61 -21.35 -9.62 -6.35
N THR A 62 -22.10 -8.65 -5.83
CA THR A 62 -22.26 -7.30 -6.40
C THR A 62 -21.29 -6.29 -5.79
N ASN A 63 -20.24 -6.75 -5.12
CA ASN A 63 -19.27 -5.91 -4.44
C ASN A 63 -17.84 -6.33 -4.77
N TYR A 64 -16.90 -5.40 -4.65
CA TYR A 64 -15.46 -5.65 -4.64
C TYR A 64 -14.95 -5.63 -3.22
N GLN A 65 -14.29 -6.70 -2.79
CA GLN A 65 -13.51 -6.71 -1.56
C GLN A 65 -12.11 -6.18 -1.89
N ILE A 66 -11.70 -5.12 -1.19
CA ILE A 66 -10.45 -4.40 -1.45
C ILE A 66 -9.54 -4.58 -0.24
N LYS A 67 -8.30 -4.99 -0.52
CA LYS A 67 -7.18 -4.99 0.43
C LYS A 67 -6.20 -3.90 0.03
N ALA A 68 -6.01 -2.94 0.93
CA ALA A 68 -5.14 -1.80 0.72
C ALA A 68 -4.09 -1.69 1.83
N ARG A 69 -2.98 -1.07 1.51
CA ARG A 69 -1.86 -0.79 2.40
C ARG A 69 -1.62 0.70 2.53
N VAL A 70 -1.16 1.10 3.71
CA VAL A 70 -0.58 2.41 3.99
C VAL A 70 0.71 2.20 4.77
N SER A 71 1.79 2.78 4.28
CA SER A 71 3.14 2.59 4.80
C SER A 71 3.82 3.92 5.13
N TYR A 72 4.58 3.93 6.22
CA TYR A 72 5.33 5.11 6.69
C TYR A 72 6.74 4.72 7.09
N GLY A 73 7.68 5.65 6.96
CA GLY A 73 9.08 5.44 7.30
C GLY A 73 9.73 4.29 6.53
N LEU A 74 9.36 4.06 5.26
CA LEU A 74 9.87 2.93 4.44
C LEU A 74 11.40 2.91 4.30
N THR A 75 12.06 4.04 4.55
CA THR A 75 13.52 4.16 4.52
C THR A 75 14.16 4.18 5.91
N THR A 76 13.37 4.08 6.98
CA THR A 76 13.82 4.17 8.37
C THR A 76 14.00 2.78 8.98
N GLU A 77 14.59 2.69 10.17
CA GLU A 77 14.66 1.43 10.96
C GLU A 77 13.29 0.86 11.27
N CYS A 78 12.32 1.72 11.54
CA CYS A 78 11.01 1.33 12.05
C CYS A 78 9.87 1.75 11.12
N PRO A 79 9.79 1.18 9.91
CA PRO A 79 8.66 1.44 9.04
C PRO A 79 7.39 0.92 9.69
N ARG A 80 6.27 1.59 9.42
CA ARG A 80 4.94 1.19 9.87
C ARG A 80 4.13 0.74 8.68
N ARG A 81 3.35 -0.31 8.87
CA ARG A 81 2.46 -0.85 7.83
C ARG A 81 1.08 -1.11 8.40
N TYR A 82 0.09 -0.51 7.77
CA TYR A 82 -1.32 -0.71 8.08
C TYR A 82 -2.05 -1.32 6.89
N HIS A 83 -2.91 -2.29 7.19
CA HIS A 83 -3.79 -2.93 6.23
C HIS A 83 -5.24 -2.50 6.45
N PHE A 84 -5.93 -2.30 5.34
CA PHE A 84 -7.36 -2.02 5.30
C PHE A 84 -8.04 -3.06 4.44
N LEU A 85 -9.00 -3.77 5.03
CA LEU A 85 -9.89 -4.68 4.33
C LEU A 85 -11.28 -4.05 4.28
N THR A 86 -11.74 -3.69 3.09
CA THR A 86 -13.01 -2.99 2.92
C THR A 86 -13.80 -3.52 1.72
N THR A 87 -15.04 -3.06 1.58
CA THR A 87 -15.96 -3.46 0.52
C THR A 87 -16.40 -2.25 -0.28
N TYR A 88 -16.39 -2.36 -1.60
CA TYR A 88 -16.81 -1.33 -2.55
C TYR A 88 -17.94 -1.89 -3.44
N PRO A 89 -19.19 -1.43 -3.28
CA PRO A 89 -20.31 -1.80 -4.13
C PRO A 89 -20.08 -1.47 -5.60
N GLU A 90 -20.55 -2.35 -6.49
CA GLU A 90 -20.56 -2.08 -7.94
C GLU A 90 -21.47 -0.90 -8.30
N THR A 91 -22.43 -0.54 -7.45
CA THR A 91 -23.21 0.69 -7.63
C THR A 91 -22.40 1.97 -7.35
N GLY A 92 -21.18 1.83 -6.84
CA GLY A 92 -20.33 2.93 -6.38
C GLY A 92 -20.67 3.41 -4.97
N ILE A 93 -19.80 4.28 -4.43
CA ILE A 93 -19.97 4.96 -3.14
C ILE A 93 -19.74 6.45 -3.34
N THR A 94 -20.59 7.28 -2.71
CA THR A 94 -20.28 8.70 -2.52
C THR A 94 -19.30 8.82 -1.35
N SER A 95 -18.19 9.54 -1.53
CA SER A 95 -17.09 9.68 -0.55
C SER A 95 -17.56 10.02 0.87
N GLU A 96 -18.66 10.77 1.00
CA GLU A 96 -19.28 11.16 2.28
C GLU A 96 -19.88 9.99 3.08
N ALA A 97 -20.26 8.90 2.42
CA ALA A 97 -20.82 7.71 3.06
C ALA A 97 -19.76 6.63 3.35
N PHE A 98 -18.53 6.80 2.83
CA PHE A 98 -17.48 5.81 3.00
C PHE A 98 -16.73 6.01 4.31
N VAL A 99 -16.92 5.06 5.23
CA VAL A 99 -16.16 4.98 6.48
C VAL A 99 -15.14 3.86 6.35
N LEU A 100 -13.86 4.23 6.45
CA LEU A 100 -12.77 3.27 6.45
C LEU A 100 -12.86 2.40 7.73
N PRO A 101 -12.81 1.06 7.61
CA PRO A 101 -12.83 0.17 8.77
C PRO A 101 -11.56 0.34 9.62
N PRO A 102 -11.57 -0.20 10.85
CA PRO A 102 -10.36 -0.26 11.67
C PRO A 102 -9.21 -0.90 10.90
N ARG A 103 -8.03 -0.32 11.04
CA ARG A 103 -6.81 -0.83 10.41
C ARG A 103 -6.29 -2.06 11.16
N GLU A 104 -5.74 -3.01 10.41
CA GLU A 104 -4.87 -4.04 10.96
C GLU A 104 -3.43 -3.51 10.96
N THR A 105 -2.77 -3.53 12.12
CA THR A 105 -1.36 -3.15 12.24
C THR A 105 -0.49 -4.36 11.95
N ILE A 106 0.25 -4.30 10.85
CA ILE A 106 1.20 -5.35 10.47
C ILE A 106 2.56 -5.09 11.11
N VAL A 107 3.04 -3.85 11.00
CA VAL A 107 4.23 -3.36 11.71
C VAL A 107 3.86 -2.06 12.43
N GLY A 108 3.99 -2.07 13.75
CA GLY A 108 3.63 -0.98 14.65
C GLY A 108 4.78 -0.01 14.93
N GLU A 109 4.49 0.99 15.79
CA GLU A 109 5.47 2.00 16.23
C GLU A 109 6.60 1.43 17.09
N ASP A 110 6.40 0.23 17.64
CA ASP A 110 7.34 -0.44 18.52
C ASP A 110 8.31 -1.38 17.79
N CYS A 111 8.33 -1.31 16.45
CA CYS A 111 9.27 -2.04 15.57
C CYS A 111 9.35 -3.54 15.89
N LYS A 112 8.22 -4.11 16.28
CA LYS A 112 8.12 -5.52 16.64
C LYS A 112 7.51 -6.30 15.51
N ILE A 113 8.17 -7.39 15.18
CA ILE A 113 7.71 -8.39 14.24
C ILE A 113 7.75 -9.75 14.91
N CYS A 114 6.91 -10.67 14.44
CA CYS A 114 6.90 -12.07 14.87
C CYS A 114 6.61 -12.33 16.35
N GLN A 115 6.17 -11.31 17.12
CA GLN A 115 5.78 -11.50 18.51
C GLN A 115 4.57 -12.44 18.64
N GLY A 116 4.70 -13.45 19.49
CA GLY A 116 3.65 -14.43 19.75
C GLY A 116 3.34 -15.38 18.58
N LYS A 117 4.18 -15.40 17.53
CA LYS A 117 4.00 -16.33 16.39
C LYS A 117 4.96 -17.52 16.52
N PRO A 118 4.51 -18.76 16.24
CA PRO A 118 5.36 -19.95 16.28
C PRO A 118 6.40 -19.98 15.15
N GLN A 119 6.12 -19.29 14.05
CA GLN A 119 7.03 -19.11 12.91
C GLN A 119 7.03 -17.63 12.50
N CYS A 120 8.22 -17.10 12.26
CA CYS A 120 8.42 -15.72 11.86
C CYS A 120 8.45 -15.61 10.33
N LEU A 121 7.26 -15.51 9.72
CA LEU A 121 7.12 -15.30 8.27
C LEU A 121 7.20 -13.81 7.95
N ILE A 122 8.22 -13.40 7.18
CA ILE A 122 8.45 -12.02 6.72
C ILE A 122 7.77 -11.81 5.37
N SER A 123 6.52 -11.36 5.40
CA SER A 123 5.68 -11.26 4.20
C SER A 123 5.83 -9.92 3.46
N TYR A 124 6.26 -8.88 4.18
CA TYR A 124 6.29 -7.51 3.68
C TYR A 124 7.64 -6.84 3.85
N GLU A 125 7.89 -5.84 3.02
CA GLU A 125 9.15 -5.07 3.03
C GLU A 125 9.42 -4.40 4.39
N GLU A 126 8.37 -3.91 5.06
CA GLU A 126 8.48 -3.28 6.37
C GLU A 126 8.92 -4.28 7.44
N GLU A 127 8.40 -5.52 7.37
CA GLU A 127 8.84 -6.58 8.27
C GLU A 127 10.30 -6.97 8.00
N ALA A 128 10.73 -6.96 6.73
CA ALA A 128 12.10 -7.27 6.36
C ALA A 128 13.09 -6.20 6.86
N ILE A 129 12.74 -4.91 6.73
CA ILE A 129 13.55 -3.79 7.22
C ILE A 129 13.76 -3.93 8.73
N VAL A 130 12.68 -4.13 9.49
CA VAL A 130 12.77 -4.34 10.94
C VAL A 130 13.62 -5.58 11.25
N ALA A 131 13.38 -6.69 10.57
CA ALA A 131 14.14 -7.93 10.78
C ALA A 131 15.65 -7.74 10.58
N SER A 132 16.04 -6.88 9.63
CA SER A 132 17.45 -6.67 9.28
C SER A 132 18.31 -6.13 10.43
N HIS A 133 17.71 -5.44 11.40
CA HIS A 133 18.43 -4.80 12.50
C HIS A 133 18.05 -5.33 13.90
N ILE A 134 16.91 -6.03 14.05
CA ILE A 134 16.52 -6.61 15.35
C ILE A 134 16.84 -8.10 15.51
N MET A 135 16.95 -8.85 14.40
CA MET A 135 17.12 -10.30 14.47
C MET A 135 18.57 -10.68 14.80
N PRO A 136 18.82 -11.87 15.38
CA PRO A 136 20.18 -12.37 15.57
C PRO A 136 20.97 -12.40 14.25
N GLY A 137 22.23 -11.95 14.28
CA GLY A 137 23.06 -11.79 13.08
C GLY A 137 23.04 -10.38 12.47
N SER A 138 22.37 -9.42 13.11
CA SER A 138 22.24 -8.03 12.66
C SER A 138 23.38 -7.11 13.13
N GLU A 139 24.44 -7.64 13.77
CA GLU A 139 25.45 -6.81 14.45
C GLU A 139 26.13 -5.81 13.51
N ARG A 140 26.46 -6.24 12.28
CA ARG A 140 27.08 -5.37 11.26
C ARG A 140 26.11 -4.31 10.73
N ILE A 141 24.82 -4.62 10.65
CA ILE A 141 23.77 -3.65 10.27
C ILE A 141 23.63 -2.59 11.36
N ASN A 142 23.55 -3.02 12.62
CA ASN A 142 23.47 -2.11 13.77
C ASN A 142 24.70 -1.20 13.88
N GLN A 143 25.90 -1.72 13.62
CA GLN A 143 27.12 -0.90 13.54
C GLN A 143 27.06 0.13 12.41
N PHE A 144 26.54 -0.25 11.23
CA PHE A 144 26.40 0.67 10.11
C PHE A 144 25.43 1.80 10.45
N ILE A 145 24.25 1.48 10.99
CA ILE A 145 23.23 2.46 11.36
C ILE A 145 23.75 3.40 12.46
N ALA A 146 24.45 2.86 13.47
CA ALA A 146 25.03 3.68 14.53
C ALA A 146 26.16 4.60 14.03
N ALA A 147 26.89 4.19 12.99
CA ALA A 147 27.97 4.98 12.41
C ALA A 147 27.47 6.11 11.49
N TYR A 148 26.31 5.93 10.85
CA TYR A 148 25.78 6.86 9.86
C TYR A 148 24.35 7.26 10.20
N SER A 149 24.17 8.47 10.75
CA SER A 149 22.85 8.97 11.14
C SER A 149 21.88 9.20 9.97
N ASP A 150 22.40 9.27 8.74
CA ASP A 150 21.62 9.38 7.50
C ASP A 150 21.36 8.00 6.85
N ALA A 151 21.66 6.90 7.54
CA ALA A 151 21.44 5.55 7.05
C ALA A 151 19.96 5.35 6.68
N SER A 152 19.75 4.82 5.47
CA SER A 152 18.43 4.57 4.91
C SER A 152 18.32 3.14 4.39
N ALA A 153 17.18 2.51 4.67
CA ALA A 153 16.90 1.14 4.25
C ALA A 153 16.18 1.09 2.90
N SER A 154 16.37 -0.02 2.20
CA SER A 154 15.55 -0.43 1.05
C SER A 154 15.45 -1.95 1.04
N ALA A 155 14.25 -2.49 0.88
CA ALA A 155 14.01 -3.92 0.89
C ALA A 155 13.53 -4.43 -0.48
N ASN A 156 14.08 -5.55 -0.92
CA ASN A 156 13.70 -6.16 -2.19
C ASN A 156 13.55 -7.68 -2.04
N PHE A 157 12.38 -8.19 -2.39
CA PHE A 157 12.11 -9.62 -2.36
C PHE A 157 12.66 -10.30 -3.61
N ARG A 158 13.29 -11.46 -3.41
CA ARG A 158 13.83 -12.34 -4.46
C ARG A 158 13.37 -13.77 -4.23
N ASP A 159 12.76 -14.37 -5.25
CA ASP A 159 12.45 -15.80 -5.25
C ASP A 159 13.73 -16.66 -5.27
N ASP A 160 14.81 -16.15 -5.85
CA ASP A 160 16.13 -16.78 -5.90
C ASP A 160 17.25 -15.74 -5.78
N TYR A 161 18.24 -16.00 -4.92
CA TYR A 161 19.46 -15.21 -4.78
C TYR A 161 20.61 -16.09 -4.30
N ASN A 162 21.66 -16.25 -5.11
CA ASN A 162 22.85 -17.04 -4.78
C ASN A 162 22.53 -18.46 -4.29
N GLY A 163 21.51 -19.11 -4.85
CA GLY A 163 21.05 -20.45 -4.47
C GLY A 163 20.14 -20.49 -3.24
N LEU A 164 19.86 -19.36 -2.60
CA LEU A 164 18.84 -19.22 -1.56
C LEU A 164 17.49 -18.91 -2.19
N LYS A 165 16.42 -19.46 -1.62
CA LYS A 165 15.04 -19.26 -2.08
C LYS A 165 14.27 -18.33 -1.14
N ASN A 166 13.33 -17.56 -1.70
CA ASN A 166 12.41 -16.71 -0.96
C ASN A 166 13.14 -15.83 0.06
N VAL A 167 14.02 -14.94 -0.40
CA VAL A 167 14.79 -14.06 0.48
C VAL A 167 14.40 -12.60 0.30
N TRP A 168 14.52 -11.83 1.37
CA TRP A 168 14.55 -10.39 1.35
C TRP A 168 15.99 -9.91 1.35
N LEU A 169 16.31 -9.02 0.43
CA LEU A 169 17.56 -8.27 0.40
C LEU A 169 17.28 -6.89 0.99
N VAL A 170 17.78 -6.64 2.19
CA VAL A 170 17.61 -5.35 2.88
C VAL A 170 18.92 -4.60 2.85
N ARG A 171 18.99 -3.59 1.99
CA ARG A 171 20.18 -2.78 1.79
C ARG A 171 20.08 -1.48 2.58
N TRP A 172 21.09 -1.25 3.40
CA TRP A 172 21.33 -0.02 4.15
C TRP A 172 22.36 0.84 3.44
N ASN A 173 22.03 2.10 3.21
CA ASN A 173 22.87 3.04 2.47
C ASN A 173 22.97 4.38 3.20
N SER A 174 24.11 5.05 3.07
CA SER A 174 24.38 6.40 3.60
C SER A 174 25.15 7.18 2.54
N LYS A 175 25.00 8.51 2.51
CA LYS A 175 25.78 9.37 1.61
C LYS A 175 27.25 9.50 2.04
N GLU A 176 27.53 9.21 3.32
CA GLU A 176 28.85 9.31 3.92
C GLU A 176 29.62 7.99 3.86
N ALA A 177 28.90 6.87 3.76
CA ALA A 177 29.51 5.54 3.65
C ALA A 177 30.08 5.29 2.25
N SER A 178 31.29 4.71 2.18
CA SER A 178 31.89 4.29 0.91
C SER A 178 31.20 3.08 0.28
N MET A 179 30.58 2.23 1.11
CA MET A 179 29.88 1.03 0.69
C MET A 179 28.63 0.81 1.54
N PRO A 180 27.52 0.36 0.93
CA PRO A 180 26.32 -0.07 1.66
C PRO A 180 26.57 -1.39 2.39
N VAL A 181 25.65 -1.77 3.26
CA VAL A 181 25.58 -3.12 3.86
C VAL A 181 24.24 -3.75 3.53
N THR A 182 24.22 -5.01 3.13
CA THR A 182 22.99 -5.73 2.76
C THR A 182 22.78 -6.95 3.63
N ALA A 183 21.64 -7.02 4.32
CA ALA A 183 21.18 -8.23 5.01
C ALA A 183 20.38 -9.11 4.04
N VAL A 184 20.71 -10.40 3.99
CA VAL A 184 19.93 -11.42 3.28
C VAL A 184 19.08 -12.17 4.30
N ILE A 185 17.76 -12.06 4.21
CA ILE A 185 16.82 -12.54 5.23
C ILE A 185 15.91 -13.59 4.63
N SER A 186 15.77 -14.76 5.27
CA SER A 186 14.78 -15.76 4.85
C SER A 186 13.36 -15.22 5.06
N LYS A 187 12.53 -15.25 4.02
CA LYS A 187 11.09 -14.98 4.14
C LYS A 187 10.43 -15.92 5.13
N ASP A 188 10.77 -17.20 5.07
CA ASP A 188 10.04 -18.27 5.74
C ASP A 188 10.38 -18.38 7.24
N SER A 189 11.59 -17.97 7.65
CA SER A 189 12.03 -18.04 9.05
C SER A 189 12.35 -16.69 9.70
N GLY A 190 12.49 -15.62 8.90
CA GLY A 190 12.94 -14.31 9.37
C GLY A 190 14.40 -14.26 9.81
N GLN A 191 15.16 -15.35 9.61
CA GLN A 191 16.57 -15.42 9.97
C GLN A 191 17.43 -14.65 8.98
N ILE A 192 18.43 -13.93 9.50
CA ILE A 192 19.51 -13.35 8.70
C ILE A 192 20.44 -14.50 8.28
N LEU A 193 20.52 -14.74 6.98
CA LEU A 193 21.31 -15.80 6.36
C LEU A 193 22.75 -15.33 6.09
N SER A 194 22.92 -14.07 5.70
CA SER A 194 24.22 -13.42 5.50
C SER A 194 24.10 -11.89 5.60
N VAL A 195 25.24 -11.24 5.84
CA VAL A 195 25.38 -9.78 5.77
C VAL A 195 26.59 -9.45 4.90
N GLU A 196 26.32 -8.80 3.77
CA GLU A 196 27.29 -8.49 2.71
C GLU A 196 27.70 -7.01 2.75
#